data_AF-A0A7Y0X6C9-F1
#
_entry.id   AF-A0A7Y0X6C9-F1
#
_cell.length_a   1.000
_cell.length_b   1.000
_cell.length_c   1.000
_cell.angle_alpha   90.00
_cell.angle_beta   90.00
_cell.angle_gamma   90.00
#
_symmetry.space_group_name_H-M   'P 1'
#
loop_
_entity.id
_entity.type
_entity.pdbx_description
1 polymer ?
#
loop_
_entity_poly.entity_id
_entity_poly.type
_entity_poly.pdbx_seq_one_letter_code
_entity_poly.pdbx_strand_id
1 'polypeptide(L)' 'MKPIENLSIGKIIEVDGSRIIAELDPTISDLSRVFAGENYPIGQFGSIIKVHFGRRSIYGLVSRLRMKADYQLE' A
#
# COMPACT_ATOMS: atom_id res chain seq x y z
N MET A 1 7.09 8.41 -15.30
CA MET A 1 5.90 9.08 -14.74
C MET A 1 6.10 9.13 -13.24
N LYS A 2 6.19 10.32 -12.63
CA LYS A 2 6.33 10.43 -11.18
C LYS A 2 5.01 9.97 -10.53
N PRO A 3 5.04 9.18 -9.44
CA PRO A 3 3.82 8.85 -8.71
C PRO A 3 3.16 10.16 -8.26
N ILE A 4 1.83 10.21 -8.30
CA ILE A 4 1.09 11.30 -7.65
C ILE A 4 1.40 11.15 -6.16
N GLU A 5 2.13 12.10 -5.57
CA GLU A 5 2.60 12.00 -4.19
C GLU A 5 1.44 11.72 -3.22
N ASN A 6 0.28 12.33 -3.49
CA ASN A 6 -0.95 12.09 -2.73
C ASN A 6 -1.55 10.68 -2.87
N LEU A 7 -1.08 9.82 -3.78
CA LEU A 7 -1.54 8.43 -3.89
C LEU A 7 -0.43 7.42 -3.58
N SER A 8 0.79 7.91 -3.33
CA SER A 8 1.84 7.08 -2.77
C SER A 8 1.50 6.79 -1.31
N ILE A 9 1.42 5.51 -0.96
CA ILE A 9 1.04 5.06 0.38
C ILE A 9 2.18 4.34 1.11
N GLY A 10 3.29 4.04 0.43
CA GLY A 10 4.37 3.28 1.05
C GLY A 10 5.32 2.66 0.05
N LYS A 11 6.06 1.65 0.51
CA LYS A 11 7.10 0.95 -0.26
C LYS A 11 7.03 -0.55 -0.02
N ILE A 12 7.49 -1.32 -0.99
CA ILE A 12 7.64 -2.78 -0.84
C ILE A 12 8.87 -3.07 0.01
N ILE A 13 8.72 -3.96 0.98
CA ILE A 13 9.82 -4.43 1.85
C ILE A 13 10.19 -5.89 1.61
N GLU A 14 9.26 -6.70 1.10
CA GLU A 14 9.49 -8.12 0.83
C GLU A 14 8.67 -8.60 -0.37
N VAL A 15 9.22 -9.54 -1.13
CA VAL A 15 8.57 -10.20 -2.27
C VAL A 15 8.86 -11.70 -2.19
N ASP A 16 7.79 -12.50 -2.15
CA ASP A 16 7.82 -13.96 -2.22
C ASP A 16 6.83 -14.45 -3.27
N GLY A 17 7.34 -14.70 -4.49
CA GLY A 17 6.51 -15.10 -5.63
C GLY A 17 5.41 -14.07 -5.96
N SER A 18 4.16 -14.44 -5.72
CA SER A 18 2.98 -13.56 -5.91
C SER A 18 2.58 -12.80 -4.64
N ARG A 19 3.20 -13.09 -3.50
CA ARG A 19 2.99 -12.42 -2.22
C ARG A 19 3.96 -11.25 -2.09
N ILE A 20 3.42 -10.09 -1.73
CA ILE A 20 4.20 -8.87 -1.52
C ILE A 20 3.86 -8.35 -0.13
N ILE A 21 4.88 -7.95 0.64
CA ILE A 21 4.72 -7.21 1.88
C ILE A 21 5.18 -5.77 1.62
N ALA A 22 4.29 -4.82 1.91
CA ALA A 22 4.57 -3.40 1.81
C ALA A 22 4.46 -2.74 3.18
N GLU A 23 5.36 -1.81 3.45
CA GLU A 23 5.31 -0.92 4.61
C GLU A 23 4.64 0.38 4.19
N LEU A 24 3.63 0.81 4.96
CA LEU A 24 3.01 2.11 4.78
C LEU A 24 4.00 3.22 5.16
N ASP A 25 3.90 4.36 4.48
CA ASP A 25 4.72 5.52 4.81
C ASP A 25 4.40 6.00 6.24
N PRO A 26 5.40 6.22 7.12
CA PRO A 26 5.17 6.63 8.50
C PRO A 26 4.50 8.00 8.64
N THR A 27 4.48 8.81 7.57
CA THR A 27 3.74 10.08 7.53
C THR A 27 2.23 9.90 7.41
N ILE A 28 1.76 8.68 7.12
CA ILE A 28 0.34 8.36 7.03
C ILE A 28 -0.18 8.09 8.43
N SER A 29 -0.78 9.12 9.02
CA SER A 29 -1.45 9.03 10.32
C SER A 29 -2.88 8.48 10.23
N ASP A 30 -3.53 8.65 9.08
CA ASP A 30 -4.91 8.24 8.84
C ASP A 30 -4.96 7.21 7.71
N LEU A 31 -5.70 6.11 7.92
CA LEU A 31 -5.90 5.07 6.93
C LEU A 31 -6.98 5.42 5.90
N SER A 32 -7.23 6.71 5.69
CA SER A 32 -8.12 7.23 4.68
C SER A 32 -7.53 8.49 4.04
N ARG A 33 -7.85 8.74 2.77
CA ARG A 33 -7.38 9.92 2.05
C ARG A 33 -8.45 10.47 1.14
N VAL A 34 -8.64 11.79 1.21
CA VAL A 34 -9.53 12.49 0.30
C VAL A 34 -8.81 12.78 -1.01
N PHE A 35 -9.36 12.29 -2.11
CA PHE A 35 -8.88 12.56 -3.45
C PHE A 35 -10.08 12.79 -4.37
N ALA A 36 -10.04 13.84 -5.19
CA ALA A 36 -11.15 14.21 -6.09
C ALA A 36 -12.52 14.33 -5.40
N GLY A 37 -12.55 14.71 -4.11
CA GLY A 37 -13.78 14.84 -3.33
C GLY A 37 -14.33 13.53 -2.74
N GLU A 38 -13.66 12.41 -3.00
CA GLU A 38 -14.02 11.10 -2.44
C GLU A 38 -13.02 10.66 -1.39
N ASN A 39 -13.50 9.94 -0.37
CA ASN A 39 -12.64 9.36 0.66
C ASN A 39 -12.26 7.92 0.29
N TYR A 40 -10.96 7.65 0.16
CA TYR A 40 -10.42 6.35 -0.19
C TYR A 40 -9.77 5.69 1.04
N PRO A 41 -10.14 4.45 1.41
CA PRO A 41 -9.45 3.72 2.46
C PRO A 41 -8.05 3.29 1.98
N ILE A 42 -7.06 3.41 2.84
CA ILE A 42 -5.68 3.01 2.58
C ILE A 42 -5.44 1.63 3.19
N GLY A 43 -5.06 0.67 2.34
CA GLY A 43 -4.56 -0.63 2.79
C GLY A 43 -5.58 -1.52 3.49
N GLN A 44 -6.89 -1.28 3.37
CA GLN A 44 -7.90 -2.17 3.94
C GLN A 44 -8.08 -3.44 3.10
N PHE A 45 -8.58 -4.51 3.74
CA PHE A 45 -8.89 -5.77 3.07
C PHE A 45 -9.76 -5.54 1.83
N GLY A 46 -9.39 -6.17 0.71
CA GLY A 46 -10.11 -6.02 -0.56
C GLY A 46 -9.74 -4.77 -1.37
N SER A 47 -8.92 -3.86 -0.83
CA SER A 47 -8.40 -2.72 -1.60
C SER A 47 -7.47 -3.21 -2.70
N ILE A 48 -7.54 -2.57 -3.87
CA ILE A 48 -6.59 -2.80 -4.97
C ILE A 48 -5.48 -1.75 -4.89
N ILE A 49 -4.24 -2.21 -4.81
CA ILE A 49 -3.06 -1.35 -4.83
C ILE A 49 -2.34 -1.44 -6.16
N LYS A 50 -1.88 -0.29 -6.67
CA LYS A 50 -1.03 -0.22 -7.85
C LYS A 50 0.42 -0.16 -7.42
N VAL A 51 1.20 -1.14 -7.86
CA VAL A 51 2.64 -1.20 -7.68
C VAL A 51 3.32 -0.81 -8.99
N HIS A 52 4.19 0.20 -8.91
CA HIS A 52 5.02 0.60 -10.03
C HIS A 52 6.29 -0.25 -10.08
N PHE A 53 6.47 -1.05 -11.13
CA PHE A 53 7.66 -1.88 -11.34
C PHE A 53 8.30 -1.56 -12.69
N GLY A 54 9.15 -0.52 -12.71
CA GLY A 54 9.78 -0.01 -13.92
C GLY A 54 8.75 0.41 -14.97
N ARG A 55 8.65 -0.35 -16.07
CA ARG A 55 7.69 -0.12 -17.16
C ARG A 55 6.36 -0.87 -16.99
N ARG A 56 6.26 -1.74 -15.99
CA ARG A 56 5.07 -2.54 -15.71
C ARG A 56 4.31 -1.95 -14.52
N SER A 57 2.99 -2.01 -14.58
CA SER A 57 2.13 -1.78 -13.42
C SER A 57 1.61 -3.13 -12.96
N ILE A 58 1.83 -3.45 -11.70
CA ILE A 58 1.30 -4.65 -11.06
C ILE A 58 0.14 -4.20 -10.18
N TYR A 59 -0.95 -4.95 -10.20
CA TYR A 59 -2.09 -4.70 -9.33
C TYR A 59 -2.15 -5.82 -8.30
N GLY A 60 -2.16 -5.44 -7.03
CA GLY A 60 -2.24 -6.35 -5.90
C GLY A 60 -3.56 -6.17 -5.17
N LEU A 61 -4.13 -7.27 -4.69
CA LEU A 61 -5.26 -7.25 -3.77
C LEU A 61 -4.73 -7.29 -2.34
N VAL A 62 -5.18 -6.36 -1.49
CA VAL A 62 -4.80 -6.35 -0.09
C VAL A 62 -5.53 -7.46 0.65
N SER A 63 -4.77 -8.43 1.17
CA SER A 63 -5.27 -9.57 1.93
C SER A 63 -5.20 -9.39 3.45
N ARG A 64 -4.29 -8.53 3.95
CA ARG A 64 -4.14 -8.25 5.39
C ARG A 64 -3.47 -6.90 5.60
N LEU A 65 -3.97 -6.15 6.59
CA LEU A 65 -3.30 -5.00 7.19
C LEU A 65 -2.99 -5.31 8.65
N ARG A 66 -1.78 -5.02 9.09
CA ARG A 66 -1.33 -5.27 10.47
C ARG A 66 -0.35 -4.20 10.91
N MET A 67 -0.23 -4.00 12.22
CA MET A 67 0.81 -3.12 12.75
C MET A 67 2.18 -3.78 12.59
N LYS A 68 3.22 -2.94 12.52
CA LYS A 68 4.60 -3.41 12.42
C LYS A 68 5.03 -4.26 13.62
N ALA A 69 4.53 -3.94 14.81
CA ALA A 69 4.79 -4.73 16.02
C ALA A 69 4.29 -6.18 15.87
N ASP A 70 3.08 -6.37 15.34
CA ASP A 70 2.51 -7.70 15.09
C ASP A 70 3.31 -8.48 14.04
N TYR A 71 3.90 -7.77 13.06
CA TYR A 71 4.71 -8.42 12.04
C TYR A 71 6.03 -8.98 12.57
N GLN A 72 6.64 -8.36 13.58
CA GLN A 72 7.95 -8.77 14.10
C GLN A 72 7.86 -9.91 15.13
N LEU A 73 6.65 -10.23 15.60
CA LEU A 73 6.41 -11.30 16.57
C LEU A 73 6.24 -12.69 15.92
N GLU A 74 6.03 -12.75 14.61
CA GLU A 74 6.00 -13.97 13.78
C GLU A 74 7.37 -14.23 13.14
#